data_AF-A0A7G5EEK1-F1
#
_entry.id   AF-A0A7G5EEK1-F1
#
_cell.length_a   1.000
_cell.length_b   1.000
_cell.length_c   1.000
_cell.angle_alpha   90.00
_cell.angle_beta   90.00
_cell.angle_gamma   90.00
#
_symmetry.space_group_name_H-M   'P 1'
#
loop_
_entity.id
_entity.type
_entity.pdbx_description
1 polymer ?
#
loop_
_entity_poly.entity_id
_entity_poly.type
_entity_poly.pdbx_seq_one_letter_code
_entity_poly.pdbx_strand_id
1 'polypeptide(L)'
;MPNPDSDIHPLVQEHGVMLRHYAALQARCTAQVDALRAEVEALRAQVTQLRAQVIMRDSALIWEREDRLVHLSTIANRAAVTAVRRCVDPAATMEVVAAPQPPPDAYLQELGQHATNLVICQTGCISHGGYWRDHDQCKRLGTTCLLEDPKAFAPTETAKASHAWVMTAASVPAKELP
;
A
#
# COMPACT_ATOMS: atom_id res chain seq x y z
N MET A 1 -77.28 -19.48 -24.14
CA MET A 1 -76.04 -18.75 -23.78
C MET A 1 -74.99 -19.78 -23.38
N PRO A 2 -73.71 -19.63 -23.77
CA PRO A 2 -72.65 -20.54 -23.34
C PRO A 2 -72.56 -20.52 -21.81
N ASN A 3 -72.34 -21.68 -21.20
CA ASN A 3 -72.26 -21.81 -19.74
C ASN A 3 -70.90 -21.28 -19.27
N PRO A 4 -70.82 -20.14 -18.55
CA PRO A 4 -69.55 -19.58 -18.11
C PRO A 4 -68.72 -20.56 -17.26
N ASP A 5 -69.37 -21.50 -16.57
CA ASP A 5 -68.68 -22.49 -15.75
C ASP A 5 -67.89 -23.52 -16.58
N SER A 6 -68.29 -23.80 -17.84
CA SER A 6 -67.54 -24.75 -18.68
C SER A 6 -66.20 -24.19 -19.17
N ASP A 7 -66.10 -22.86 -19.31
CA ASP A 7 -64.94 -22.20 -19.90
C ASP A 7 -63.87 -21.82 -18.86
N ILE A 8 -64.24 -21.75 -17.57
CA ILE A 8 -63.33 -21.39 -16.47
C ILE A 8 -62.40 -22.55 -16.09
N HIS A 9 -62.90 -23.78 -16.07
CA HIS A 9 -62.11 -24.97 -15.71
C HIS A 9 -60.86 -25.21 -16.58
N PRO A 10 -60.92 -25.17 -17.94
CA PRO A 10 -59.73 -25.35 -18.77
C PRO A 10 -58.72 -24.21 -18.57
N LEU A 11 -59.17 -22.96 -18.40
CA LEU A 11 -58.29 -21.82 -18.17
C LEU A 11 -57.50 -21.95 -16.85
N VAL A 12 -58.15 -22.43 -15.78
CA VAL A 12 -57.49 -22.68 -14.49
C VAL A 12 -56.43 -23.78 -14.63
N GLN A 13 -56.70 -24.81 -15.43
CA GLN A 13 -55.74 -25.88 -15.70
C GLN A 13 -54.52 -25.37 -16.47
N GLU A 14 -54.73 -24.61 -17.54
CA GLU A 14 -53.65 -24.00 -18.33
C GLU A 14 -52.81 -23.02 -17.50
N HIS A 15 -53.45 -22.20 -16.68
CA HIS A 15 -52.76 -21.31 -15.74
C HIS A 15 -51.89 -22.10 -14.75
N GLY A 16 -52.39 -23.22 -14.21
CA GLY A 16 -51.62 -24.10 -13.34
C GLY A 16 -50.41 -24.72 -14.03
N VAL A 17 -50.52 -25.09 -15.31
CA VAL A 17 -49.39 -25.57 -16.13
C VAL A 17 -48.36 -24.44 -16.30
N MET A 18 -48.80 -23.25 -16.67
CA MET A 18 -47.94 -22.08 -16.86
C MET A 18 -47.18 -21.71 -15.59
N LEU A 19 -47.85 -21.69 -14.42
CA LEU A 19 -47.23 -21.39 -13.13
C LEU A 19 -46.12 -22.39 -12.77
N ARG A 20 -46.31 -23.69 -13.06
CA ARG A 20 -45.26 -24.70 -12.85
C ARG A 20 -44.06 -24.46 -13.74
N HIS A 21 -44.27 -24.11 -15.01
CA HIS A 21 -43.18 -23.78 -15.92
C HIS A 21 -42.43 -22.52 -15.48
N TYR A 22 -43.15 -21.49 -15.04
CA TYR A 22 -42.53 -20.27 -14.52
C TYR A 22 -41.74 -20.54 -13.24
N ALA A 23 -42.30 -21.29 -12.28
CA ALA A 23 -41.59 -21.68 -11.06
C ALA A 23 -40.31 -22.48 -11.37
N ALA A 24 -40.38 -23.42 -12.33
CA ALA A 24 -39.23 -24.17 -12.77
C ALA A 24 -38.17 -23.29 -13.45
N LEU A 25 -38.59 -22.31 -14.25
CA LEU A 25 -37.66 -21.33 -14.85
C LEU A 25 -37.03 -20.45 -13.78
N GLN A 26 -37.83 -19.91 -12.87
CA GLN A 26 -37.36 -19.07 -11.77
C GLN A 26 -36.33 -19.82 -10.93
N ALA A 27 -36.59 -21.08 -10.56
CA ALA A 27 -35.63 -21.90 -9.82
C ALA A 27 -34.30 -22.08 -10.57
N ARG A 28 -34.34 -22.34 -11.89
CA ARG A 28 -33.11 -22.44 -12.70
C ARG A 28 -32.36 -21.11 -12.79
N CYS A 29 -33.07 -20.01 -13.01
CA CYS A 29 -32.46 -18.68 -13.06
C CYS A 29 -31.81 -18.29 -11.74
N THR A 30 -32.49 -18.55 -10.60
CA THR A 30 -31.91 -18.31 -9.27
C THR A 30 -30.65 -19.16 -9.07
N ALA A 31 -30.70 -20.45 -9.38
CA ALA A 31 -29.53 -21.33 -9.27
C ALA A 31 -28.35 -20.85 -10.14
N GLN A 32 -28.62 -20.35 -11.36
CA GLN A 32 -27.59 -19.83 -12.24
C GLN A 32 -26.99 -18.51 -11.72
N VAL A 33 -27.81 -17.61 -11.18
CA VAL A 33 -27.34 -16.35 -10.57
C VAL A 33 -26.46 -16.66 -9.35
N ASP A 34 -26.85 -17.61 -8.51
CA ASP A 34 -26.07 -17.99 -7.34
C ASP A 34 -24.75 -18.67 -7.73
N ALA A 35 -24.74 -19.51 -8.76
CA ALA A 35 -23.52 -20.11 -9.30
C ALA A 35 -22.55 -19.03 -9.83
N LEU A 36 -23.05 -18.07 -10.62
CA LEU A 36 -22.24 -16.96 -11.11
C LEU A 36 -21.72 -16.06 -9.98
N ARG A 37 -22.52 -15.82 -8.94
CA ARG A 37 -22.07 -15.08 -7.75
C ARG A 37 -20.90 -15.78 -7.07
N ALA A 38 -21.00 -17.09 -6.87
CA ALA A 38 -19.93 -17.89 -6.27
C ALA A 38 -18.65 -17.86 -7.13
N GLU A 39 -18.78 -17.93 -8.46
CA GLU A 39 -17.63 -17.83 -9.38
C GLU A 39 -16.96 -16.45 -9.30
N VAL A 40 -17.75 -15.37 -9.27
CA VAL A 40 -17.24 -14.01 -9.11
C VAL A 40 -16.50 -13.84 -7.77
N GLU A 41 -17.03 -14.40 -6.69
CA GLU A 41 -16.37 -14.38 -5.38
C GLU A 41 -15.05 -15.14 -5.39
N ALA A 42 -15.02 -16.32 -6.01
CA ALA A 42 -13.81 -17.13 -6.16
C ALA A 42 -12.73 -16.40 -6.99
N LEU A 43 -13.12 -15.81 -8.12
CA LEU A 43 -12.18 -15.06 -8.98
C LEU A 43 -11.67 -13.79 -8.27
N ARG A 44 -12.52 -13.08 -7.53
CA ARG A 44 -12.11 -11.92 -6.72
C ARG A 44 -11.12 -12.31 -5.62
N ALA A 45 -11.32 -13.46 -4.99
CA ALA A 45 -10.37 -13.99 -4.01
C ALA A 45 -9.02 -14.31 -4.67
N GLN A 46 -9.02 -14.95 -5.84
CA GLN A 46 -7.80 -15.26 -6.59
C GLN A 46 -7.05 -13.98 -7.01
N VAL A 47 -7.74 -12.96 -7.52
CA VAL A 47 -7.13 -11.67 -7.87
C VAL A 47 -6.48 -11.03 -6.66
N THR A 48 -7.16 -11.06 -5.50
CA THR A 48 -6.62 -10.52 -4.25
C THR A 48 -5.35 -11.29 -3.82
N GLN A 49 -5.38 -12.61 -3.91
CA GLN A 49 -4.24 -13.48 -3.57
C GLN A 49 -3.04 -13.25 -4.51
N LEU A 50 -3.27 -13.19 -5.82
CA LEU A 50 -2.21 -12.95 -6.80
C LEU A 50 -1.60 -11.56 -6.64
N ARG A 51 -2.42 -10.54 -6.38
CA ARG A 51 -1.92 -9.19 -6.06
C ARG A 51 -1.04 -9.21 -4.82
N ALA A 52 -1.45 -9.91 -3.75
CA ALA A 52 -0.64 -10.03 -2.55
C ALA A 52 0.71 -10.73 -2.82
N GLN A 53 0.72 -11.80 -3.63
CA GLN A 53 1.95 -12.50 -4.00
C GLN A 53 2.93 -11.60 -4.78
N VAL A 54 2.42 -10.82 -5.74
CA VAL A 54 3.23 -9.86 -6.50
C VAL A 54 3.80 -8.79 -5.58
N ILE A 55 2.97 -8.19 -4.71
CA ILE A 55 3.41 -7.18 -3.74
C ILE A 55 4.52 -7.73 -2.85
N MET A 56 4.36 -8.94 -2.30
CA MET A 56 5.38 -9.55 -1.43
C MET A 56 6.70 -9.80 -2.16
N ARG A 57 6.65 -10.33 -3.39
CA ARG A 57 7.84 -10.58 -4.19
C ARG A 57 8.56 -9.27 -4.51
N ASP A 58 7.81 -8.28 -4.99
CA ASP A 58 8.39 -7.02 -5.45
C ASP A 58 8.94 -6.21 -4.26
N SER A 59 8.25 -6.21 -3.11
CA SER A 59 8.77 -5.59 -1.90
C SER A 59 10.08 -6.25 -1.44
N ALA A 60 10.15 -7.59 -1.43
CA ALA A 60 11.38 -8.30 -1.07
C ALA A 60 12.55 -7.94 -1.98
N LEU A 61 12.32 -7.86 -3.30
CA LEU A 61 13.35 -7.44 -4.26
C LEU A 61 13.82 -6.00 -4.04
N ILE A 62 12.91 -5.09 -3.67
CA ILE A 62 13.26 -3.70 -3.34
C ILE A 62 14.15 -3.67 -2.10
N TRP A 63 13.77 -4.37 -1.03
CA TRP A 63 14.58 -4.45 0.20
C TRP A 63 15.98 -5.02 -0.06
N GLU A 64 16.08 -6.13 -0.80
CA GLU A 64 17.37 -6.73 -1.17
C GLU A 64 18.25 -5.79 -1.99
N ARG A 65 17.64 -4.98 -2.87
CA ARG A 65 18.36 -3.98 -3.67
C ARG A 65 18.89 -2.85 -2.80
N GLU A 66 18.07 -2.33 -1.89
CA GLU A 66 18.46 -1.26 -0.97
C GLU A 66 19.57 -1.72 -0.03
N ASP A 67 19.45 -2.91 0.57
CA ASP A 67 20.46 -3.48 1.46
C ASP A 67 21.80 -3.67 0.73
N ARG A 68 21.77 -4.18 -0.51
CA ARG A 68 22.97 -4.28 -1.36
C ARG A 68 23.62 -2.93 -1.63
N LEU A 69 22.83 -1.88 -1.91
CA LEU A 69 23.37 -0.54 -2.16
C LEU A 69 24.03 0.03 -0.89
N VAL A 70 23.42 -0.17 0.28
CA VAL A 70 24.02 0.22 1.57
C VAL A 70 25.30 -0.57 1.84
N HIS A 71 25.32 -1.88 1.57
CA HIS A 71 26.50 -2.69 1.74
C HIS A 71 27.64 -2.26 0.81
N LEU A 72 27.35 -2.00 -0.46
CA LEU A 72 28.35 -1.52 -1.42
C LEU A 72 28.85 -0.12 -1.07
N SER A 73 27.98 0.79 -0.63
CA SER A 73 28.39 2.15 -0.22
C SER A 73 29.27 2.12 1.03
N THR A 74 28.98 1.25 2.00
CA THR A 74 29.84 1.08 3.19
C THR A 74 31.21 0.48 2.83
N ILE A 75 31.28 -0.48 1.92
CA ILE A 75 32.56 -1.00 1.39
C ILE A 75 33.34 0.12 0.69
N ALA A 76 32.68 0.87 -0.22
CA ALA A 76 33.31 1.95 -0.96
C ALA A 76 33.83 3.06 -0.03
N ASN A 77 33.02 3.49 0.95
CA ASN A 77 33.41 4.47 1.95
C ASN A 77 34.60 3.97 2.79
N ARG A 78 34.58 2.71 3.24
CA ARG A 78 35.72 2.11 3.95
C ARG A 78 36.96 2.11 3.07
N ALA A 79 36.87 1.72 1.80
CA ALA A 79 37.99 1.73 0.87
C ALA A 79 38.56 3.14 0.66
N ALA A 80 37.69 4.15 0.48
CA ALA A 80 38.09 5.55 0.34
C ALA A 80 38.81 6.06 1.61
N VAL A 81 38.27 5.80 2.79
CA VAL A 81 38.92 6.15 4.08
C VAL A 81 40.29 5.46 4.21
N THR A 82 40.38 4.19 3.82
CA THR A 82 41.64 3.43 3.86
C THR A 82 42.69 4.00 2.89
N ALA A 83 42.26 4.43 1.70
CA ALA A 83 43.12 5.05 0.70
C ALA A 83 43.64 6.42 1.16
N VAL A 84 42.75 7.29 1.68
CA VAL A 84 43.13 8.59 2.24
C VAL A 84 44.15 8.41 3.38
N ARG A 85 43.91 7.48 4.31
CA ARG A 85 44.85 7.19 5.41
C ARG A 85 46.24 6.80 4.91
N ARG A 86 46.32 6.00 3.84
CA ARG A 86 47.60 5.56 3.26
C ARG A 86 48.41 6.72 2.65
N CYS A 87 47.72 7.74 2.12
CA CYS A 87 48.36 8.93 1.59
C CYS A 87 48.82 9.89 2.69
N VAL A 88 48.12 9.93 3.83
CA VAL A 88 48.44 10.83 4.95
C VAL A 88 49.58 10.29 5.81
N ASP A 89 49.57 8.99 6.19
CA ASP A 89 50.64 8.36 6.99
C ASP A 89 50.78 6.85 6.73
N PRO A 90 51.86 6.36 6.09
CA PRO A 90 52.03 4.93 5.80
C PRO A 90 52.35 4.05 7.03
N ALA A 91 52.68 4.65 8.18
CA ALA A 91 53.09 3.95 9.41
C ALA A 91 52.06 4.02 10.56
N ALA A 92 50.93 4.71 10.39
CA ALA A 92 49.98 4.93 11.46
C ALA A 92 49.10 3.68 11.69
N THR A 93 49.33 2.95 12.79
CA THR A 93 48.39 1.97 13.37
C THR A 93 47.65 2.58 14.56
N MET A 94 46.46 3.15 14.30
CA MET A 94 45.46 3.38 15.35
C MET A 94 44.07 2.91 14.90
N GLU A 95 43.31 2.47 15.89
CA GLU A 95 41.97 1.88 15.81
C GLU A 95 41.02 2.80 15.03
N VAL A 96 40.33 2.23 14.04
CA VAL A 96 39.26 2.92 13.33
C VAL A 96 38.11 3.05 14.30
N VAL A 97 38.02 4.19 15.00
CA VAL A 97 36.75 4.59 15.61
C VAL A 97 35.76 4.63 14.45
N ALA A 98 34.75 3.75 14.53
CA ALA A 98 33.67 3.74 13.57
C ALA A 98 33.19 5.18 13.40
N ALA A 99 33.18 5.67 12.16
CA ALA A 99 32.51 6.93 11.87
C ALA A 99 31.16 6.92 12.61
N PRO A 100 30.79 8.02 13.30
CA PRO A 100 29.48 8.12 13.93
C PRO A 100 28.46 7.58 12.92
N GLN A 101 27.72 6.55 13.31
CA GLN A 101 26.67 6.01 12.46
C GLN A 101 25.87 7.23 11.99
N PRO A 102 25.57 7.34 10.67
CA PRO A 102 24.75 8.44 10.20
C PRO A 102 23.53 8.51 11.11
N PRO A 103 23.10 9.72 11.53
CA PRO A 103 21.91 9.81 12.35
C PRO A 103 20.85 8.95 11.68
N PRO A 104 20.18 8.03 12.41
CA PRO A 104 19.20 7.13 11.80
C PRO A 104 18.30 7.96 10.91
N ASP A 105 17.89 7.45 9.74
CA ASP A 105 17.16 8.17 8.70
C ASP A 105 15.84 8.76 9.23
N ALA A 106 15.93 9.76 10.11
CA ALA A 106 14.86 10.33 10.88
C ALA A 106 13.89 11.02 9.94
N TYR A 107 14.42 11.51 8.81
CA TYR A 107 13.65 11.96 7.68
C TYR A 107 12.75 10.86 7.09
N LEU A 108 13.30 9.69 6.74
CA LEU A 108 12.51 8.58 6.18
C LEU A 108 11.56 8.00 7.22
N GLN A 109 11.97 7.94 8.48
CA GLN A 109 11.15 7.51 9.61
C GLN A 109 9.97 8.46 9.84
N GLU A 110 10.21 9.78 9.91
CA GLU A 110 9.16 10.80 10.08
C GLU A 110 8.21 10.82 8.88
N LEU A 111 8.74 10.71 7.66
CA LEU A 111 7.94 10.57 6.45
C LEU A 111 7.06 9.32 6.47
N GLY A 112 7.63 8.17 6.80
CA GLY A 112 6.92 6.89 6.88
C GLY A 112 5.84 6.91 7.94
N GLN A 113 6.13 7.48 9.12
CA GLN A 113 5.16 7.65 10.18
C GLN A 113 4.04 8.60 9.76
N HIS A 114 4.38 9.74 9.13
CA HIS A 114 3.39 10.70 8.67
C HIS A 114 2.48 10.10 7.56
N ALA A 115 3.06 9.44 6.57
CA ALA A 115 2.33 8.74 5.52
C ALA A 115 1.40 7.67 6.11
N THR A 116 1.89 6.88 7.06
CA THR A 116 1.08 5.87 7.77
C THR A 116 -0.08 6.52 8.52
N ASN A 117 0.17 7.64 9.22
CA ASN A 117 -0.87 8.37 9.94
C ASN A 117 -1.95 8.90 8.99
N LEU A 118 -1.54 9.43 7.84
CA LEU A 118 -2.45 9.96 6.83
C LEU A 118 -3.33 8.87 6.24
N VAL A 119 -2.78 7.71 5.86
CA VAL A 119 -3.58 6.58 5.35
C VAL A 119 -4.57 6.07 6.40
N ILE A 120 -4.16 5.95 7.67
CA ILE A 120 -5.04 5.53 8.77
C ILE A 120 -6.18 6.53 8.98
N CYS A 121 -5.90 7.84 8.95
CA CYS A 121 -6.94 8.86 9.11
C CYS A 121 -7.87 8.94 7.89
N GLN A 122 -7.33 8.90 6.68
CA GLN A 122 -8.10 8.96 5.43
C GLN A 122 -9.09 7.78 5.35
N THR A 123 -8.60 6.57 5.59
CA THR A 123 -9.44 5.37 5.56
C THR A 123 -10.40 5.32 6.76
N GLY A 124 -9.92 5.71 7.95
CA GLY A 124 -10.70 5.72 9.18
C GLY A 124 -11.87 6.71 9.20
N CYS A 125 -11.68 7.93 8.67
CA CYS A 125 -12.71 8.96 8.61
C CYS A 125 -13.87 8.60 7.65
N ILE A 126 -13.58 7.84 6.59
CA ILE A 126 -14.55 7.44 5.55
C ILE A 126 -15.27 6.13 5.92
N SER A 127 -14.68 5.34 6.81
CA SER A 127 -15.24 4.05 7.24
C SER A 127 -16.58 4.18 7.99
N HIS A 128 -17.44 3.17 7.85
CA HIS A 128 -18.71 3.09 8.59
C HIS A 128 -18.46 3.13 10.12
N GLY A 129 -19.22 3.97 10.82
CA GLY A 129 -19.14 4.13 12.28
C GLY A 129 -18.20 5.25 12.76
N GLY A 130 -17.45 5.89 11.86
CA GLY A 130 -16.70 7.12 12.18
C GLY A 130 -15.75 7.00 13.37
N TYR A 131 -15.19 5.80 13.59
CA TYR A 131 -14.42 5.47 14.80
C TYR A 131 -13.25 6.47 15.05
N TRP A 132 -12.56 6.85 13.97
CA TRP A 132 -11.44 7.78 13.98
C TRP A 132 -11.83 9.25 13.79
N ARG A 133 -13.12 9.56 13.68
CA ARG A 133 -13.63 10.91 13.44
C ARG A 133 -14.21 11.52 14.71
N ASP A 134 -13.82 12.75 15.01
CA ASP A 134 -14.48 13.62 15.97
C ASP A 134 -14.95 14.87 15.21
N HIS A 135 -16.27 15.07 15.10
CA HIS A 135 -16.88 16.04 14.19
C HIS A 135 -16.41 15.88 12.74
N ASP A 136 -15.62 16.83 12.22
CA ASP A 136 -15.00 16.81 10.89
C ASP A 136 -13.48 16.59 10.94
N GLN A 137 -12.93 16.19 12.09
CA GLN A 137 -11.49 16.01 12.29
C GLN A 137 -11.12 14.56 12.61
N CYS A 138 -9.90 14.14 12.22
CA CYS A 138 -9.37 12.85 12.62
C CYS A 138 -8.86 12.90 14.07
N LYS A 139 -9.29 11.99 14.94
CA LYS A 139 -8.85 11.90 16.35
C LYS A 139 -7.34 11.73 16.53
N ARG A 140 -6.66 11.13 15.55
CA ARG A 140 -5.23 10.79 15.64
C ARG A 140 -4.31 11.94 15.19
N LEU A 141 -4.74 12.72 14.20
CA LEU A 141 -3.95 13.79 13.59
C LEU A 141 -4.49 15.20 13.90
N GLY A 142 -5.77 15.32 14.25
CA GLY A 142 -6.48 16.60 14.40
C GLY A 142 -6.76 17.33 13.09
N THR A 143 -6.41 16.75 11.94
CA THR A 143 -6.64 17.33 10.60
C THR A 143 -8.06 17.09 10.12
N THR A 144 -8.53 17.93 9.19
CA THR A 144 -9.88 17.81 8.62
C THR A 144 -10.02 16.51 7.82
N CYS A 145 -11.10 15.78 8.00
CA CYS A 145 -11.42 14.53 7.30
C CYS A 145 -11.80 14.81 5.83
N LEU A 146 -10.83 15.23 5.03
CA LEU A 146 -10.91 15.36 3.58
C LEU A 146 -9.86 14.44 2.93
N LEU A 147 -10.08 14.09 1.66
CA LEU A 147 -9.11 13.31 0.90
C LEU A 147 -7.89 14.20 0.58
N GLU A 148 -6.95 14.33 1.52
CA GLU A 148 -5.73 15.12 1.35
C GLU A 148 -4.72 14.39 0.45
N ASP A 149 -3.95 15.15 -0.33
CA ASP A 149 -2.79 14.61 -1.07
C ASP A 149 -1.66 14.35 -0.07
N PRO A 150 -1.16 13.10 0.09
CA PRO A 150 -0.08 12.74 1.01
C PRO A 150 1.21 13.56 0.83
N LYS A 151 1.36 14.29 -0.28
CA LYS A 151 2.56 15.05 -0.63
C LYS A 151 2.73 16.38 0.11
N ALA A 152 1.75 16.83 0.90
CA ALA A 152 1.77 18.16 1.53
C ALA A 152 2.61 18.29 2.82
N PHE A 153 3.33 17.24 3.25
CA PHE A 153 4.08 17.24 4.51
C PHE A 153 5.36 18.10 4.46
N ALA A 154 5.52 18.98 5.45
CA ALA A 154 6.75 19.71 5.72
C ALA A 154 7.52 19.11 6.92
N PRO A 155 8.78 18.64 6.74
CA PRO A 155 9.53 18.01 7.83
C PRO A 155 9.99 19.00 8.91
N THR A 156 10.32 18.46 10.08
CA THR A 156 10.96 19.21 11.19
C THR A 156 12.36 19.72 10.80
N GLU A 157 12.90 20.73 11.50
CA GLU A 157 14.26 21.22 11.23
C GLU A 157 15.34 20.15 11.43
N THR A 158 15.15 19.24 12.39
CA THR A 158 16.02 18.09 12.64
C THR A 158 16.00 17.09 11.48
N ALA A 159 14.84 16.81 10.90
CA ALA A 159 14.71 15.93 9.73
C ALA A 159 15.22 16.58 8.43
N LYS A 160 15.06 17.91 8.29
CA LYS A 160 15.63 18.68 7.17
C LYS A 160 17.16 18.62 7.17
N ALA A 161 17.80 18.68 8.34
CA ALA A 161 19.26 18.57 8.47
C ALA A 161 19.80 17.19 8.03
N SER A 162 19.10 16.10 8.36
CA SER A 162 19.48 14.75 7.94
C SER A 162 19.36 14.53 6.42
N HIS A 163 18.27 14.99 5.80
CA HIS A 163 18.08 14.91 4.34
C HIS A 163 19.09 15.77 3.57
N ALA A 164 19.45 16.95 4.10
CA ALA A 164 20.47 17.81 3.50
C ALA A 164 21.85 17.14 3.47
N TRP A 165 22.24 16.40 4.52
CA TRP A 165 23.52 15.67 4.53
C TRP A 165 23.61 14.61 3.42
N VAL A 166 22.53 13.84 3.19
CA VAL A 166 22.45 12.84 2.11
C VAL A 166 22.61 13.49 0.73
N MET A 167 21.93 14.61 0.48
CA MET A 167 21.99 15.31 -0.81
C MET A 167 23.34 16.01 -1.06
N THR A 168 24.00 16.45 0.02
CA THR A 168 25.32 17.11 -0.06
C THR A 168 26.43 16.08 -0.23
N ALA A 169 26.34 14.90 0.40
CA ALA A 169 27.29 13.80 0.21
C ALA A 169 27.15 13.10 -1.16
N ALA A 170 25.96 13.17 -1.78
CA ALA A 170 25.75 12.70 -3.16
C ALA A 170 26.32 13.67 -4.23
N SER A 171 26.69 14.89 -3.84
CA SER A 171 27.32 15.87 -4.71
C SER A 171 28.82 15.92 -4.42
N VAL A 172 29.59 14.99 -4.99
CA VAL A 172 31.04 15.22 -5.16
C VAL A 172 31.18 16.38 -6.17
N PRO A 173 31.76 17.54 -5.80
CA PRO A 173 31.98 18.60 -6.77
C PRO A 173 32.96 18.10 -7.84
N ALA A 174 32.51 18.07 -9.09
CA ALA A 174 33.28 17.65 -10.26
C ALA A 174 34.46 18.59 -10.62
N LYS A 175 35.01 19.35 -9.67
CA LYS A 175 35.98 20.42 -9.94
C LYS A 175 37.38 20.20 -9.37
N GLU A 176 37.72 19.02 -8.85
CA GLU A 176 39.12 18.71 -8.50
C GLU A 176 39.47 17.27 -8.89
N LEU A 177 39.74 17.06 -10.18
CA LEU A 177 40.69 16.04 -10.63
C LEU A 177 41.83 16.78 -11.38
N PRO A 178 43.11 16.55 -11.02
CA PRO A 178 44.24 16.91 -11.88
C PRO A 178 44.28 16.07 -13.16
#